data_AF-A0A6L6JHR2-F1
#
_entry.id   AF-A0A6L6JHR2-F1
#
_cell.length_a   1.000
_cell.length_b   1.000
_cell.length_c   1.000
_cell.angle_alpha   90.00
_cell.angle_beta   90.00
_cell.angle_gamma   90.00
#
_symmetry.space_group_name_H-M   'P 1'
#
loop_
_entity.id
_entity.type
_entity.pdbx_description
1 polymer ?
#
loop_
_entity_poly.entity_id
_entity_poly.type
_entity_poly.pdbx_seq_one_letter_code
_entity_poly.pdbx_strand_id
1 'polypeptide(L)'
;MAVIPKPDKPTFTTALNNAELLRETGNDHHHIGHALLYLEERCRMLEAIANAAEEYIRFGEDAQLHTRLIKALEAYETYELEAETHEPPGFGLDQG
;
A
#
# COMPACT_ATOMS: atom_id res chain seq x y z
N MET A 1 3.03 14.40 20.27
CA MET A 1 3.50 13.87 18.97
C MET A 1 3.76 15.04 18.05
N ALA A 2 4.92 15.08 17.40
CA ALA A 2 5.16 16.04 16.33
C ALA A 2 4.31 15.64 15.11
N VAL A 3 3.68 16.61 14.46
CA VAL A 3 3.00 16.39 13.18
C VAL A 3 4.07 16.32 12.10
N ILE A 4 4.10 15.23 11.34
CA ILE A 4 4.96 15.09 10.16
C ILE A 4 4.13 15.56 8.95
N PRO A 5 4.54 16.64 8.25
CA PRO A 5 3.80 17.12 7.09
C PRO A 5 3.90 16.12 5.95
N LYS A 6 2.82 16.00 5.16
CA LYS A 6 2.82 15.19 3.93
C LYS A 6 3.87 15.78 2.97
N PRO A 7 4.77 14.96 2.41
CA PRO A 7 5.68 15.42 1.36
C PRO A 7 4.88 15.90 0.14
N ASP A 8 5.44 16.83 -0.62
CA ASP A 8 4.86 17.17 -1.91
C ASP A 8 4.95 15.98 -2.89
N LYS A 9 4.17 16.06 -3.96
CA LYS A 9 4.07 14.96 -4.93
C LYS A 9 5.43 14.61 -5.54
N PRO A 10 6.26 15.57 -6.02
CA PRO A 10 7.59 15.23 -6.55
C PRO A 10 8.50 14.53 -5.54
N THR A 11 8.57 15.03 -4.31
CA THR A 11 9.41 14.44 -3.25
C THR A 11 8.98 13.02 -2.94
N PHE A 12 7.68 12.79 -2.84
CA PHE A 12 7.14 11.46 -2.56
C PHE A 12 7.38 10.50 -3.71
N THR A 13 7.18 10.92 -4.96
CA THR A 13 7.49 10.11 -6.14
C THR A 13 8.98 9.75 -6.21
N THR A 14 9.88 10.69 -5.92
CA THR A 14 11.33 10.39 -5.85
C THR A 14 11.64 9.35 -4.76
N ALA A 15 11.00 9.44 -3.60
CA ALA A 15 11.20 8.47 -2.53
C ALA A 15 10.76 7.05 -2.93
N LEU A 16 9.62 6.92 -3.63
CA LEU A 16 9.12 5.63 -4.14
C LEU A 16 10.06 5.03 -5.19
N ASN A 17 10.51 5.84 -6.16
CA ASN A 17 11.47 5.38 -7.17
C ASN A 17 12.79 4.90 -6.54
N ASN A 18 13.27 5.58 -5.50
CA ASN A 18 14.46 5.15 -4.76
C ASN A 18 14.20 3.86 -3.98
N ALA A 19 13.02 3.69 -3.40
CA ALA A 19 12.63 2.45 -2.72
C ALA A 19 12.58 1.25 -3.67
N GLU A 20 12.09 1.44 -4.90
CA GLU A 20 12.14 0.43 -5.96
C GLU A 20 13.58 0.09 -6.31
N LEU A 21 14.42 1.10 -6.57
CA LEU A 21 15.82 0.91 -6.90
C LEU A 21 16.60 0.16 -5.80
N LEU A 22 16.33 0.45 -4.52
CA LEU A 22 16.95 -0.26 -3.39
C LEU A 22 16.63 -1.76 -3.42
N ARG A 23 15.38 -2.11 -3.74
CA ARG A 23 14.95 -3.51 -3.86
C ARG A 23 15.56 -4.20 -5.08
N GLU A 24 15.53 -3.54 -6.24
CA GLU A 24 16.07 -4.09 -7.49
C GLU A 24 17.58 -4.32 -7.43
N THR A 25 18.30 -3.46 -6.73
CA THR A 25 19.76 -3.54 -6.60
C THR A 25 20.24 -4.39 -5.43
N GLY A 26 19.33 -4.93 -4.61
CA GLY A 26 19.67 -5.70 -3.40
C GLY A 26 20.30 -4.85 -2.27
N ASN A 27 20.22 -3.53 -2.37
CA ASN A 27 20.78 -2.57 -1.40
C ASN A 27 19.80 -2.20 -0.27
N ASP A 28 18.60 -2.77 -0.26
CA ASP A 28 17.60 -2.55 0.77
C ASP A 28 17.89 -3.33 2.08
N HIS A 29 19.10 -3.18 2.61
CA HIS A 29 19.60 -3.96 3.76
C HIS A 29 18.81 -3.77 5.06
N HIS A 30 18.11 -2.64 5.18
CA HIS A 30 17.26 -2.32 6.32
C HIS A 30 15.77 -2.40 5.98
N HIS A 31 15.43 -2.93 4.80
CA HIS A 31 14.06 -3.12 4.32
C HIS A 31 13.21 -1.84 4.32
N ILE A 32 13.85 -0.67 4.21
CA ILE A 32 13.17 0.63 4.23
C ILE A 32 12.44 0.83 2.90
N GLY A 33 13.05 0.43 1.78
CA GLY A 33 12.43 0.51 0.47
C GLY A 33 11.19 -0.39 0.41
N HIS A 34 11.33 -1.64 0.84
CA HIS A 34 10.24 -2.59 0.95
C HIS A 34 9.11 -2.08 1.85
N ALA A 35 9.43 -1.61 3.05
CA ALA A 35 8.42 -1.08 3.98
C ALA A 35 7.70 0.15 3.41
N LEU A 36 8.41 1.08 2.75
CA LEU A 36 7.80 2.26 2.15
C LEU A 36 6.83 1.88 1.02
N LEU A 37 7.21 0.95 0.14
CA LEU A 37 6.37 0.51 -0.97
C LEU A 37 5.13 -0.26 -0.49
N TYR A 38 5.30 -1.15 0.49
CA TYR A 38 4.18 -1.83 1.13
C TYR A 38 3.19 -0.83 1.75
N LEU A 39 3.71 0.13 2.52
CA LEU A 39 2.86 1.13 3.18
C LEU A 39 2.18 2.08 2.19
N GLU A 40 2.84 2.44 1.09
CA GLU A 40 2.23 3.29 0.06
C GLU A 40 1.03 2.60 -0.58
N GLU A 41 1.21 1.36 -1.01
CA GLU A 41 0.16 0.58 -1.64
C GLU A 41 -1.00 0.30 -0.67
N ARG A 42 -0.68 -0.08 0.57
CA ARG A 42 -1.67 -0.27 1.62
C ARG A 42 -2.46 1.01 1.93
N CYS A 43 -1.78 2.16 2.02
CA CYS A 43 -2.43 3.45 2.21
C CYS A 43 -3.35 3.83 1.05
N ARG A 44 -2.95 3.52 -0.20
CA ARG A 44 -3.77 3.75 -1.40
C ARG A 44 -5.08 2.98 -1.34
N MET A 45 -5.05 1.72 -0.92
CA MET A 45 -6.26 0.90 -0.73
C MET A 45 -7.15 1.43 0.38
N LEU A 46 -6.57 1.82 1.52
CA LEU A 46 -7.31 2.40 2.64
C LEU A 46 -7.95 3.75 2.28
N GLU A 47 -7.27 4.58 1.48
CA GLU A 47 -7.83 5.84 0.97
C GLU A 47 -9.03 5.58 0.04
N ALA A 48 -8.99 4.53 -0.79
CA ALA A 48 -10.13 4.14 -1.61
C ALA A 48 -11.35 3.72 -0.76
N ILE A 49 -11.13 2.96 0.32
CA ILE A 49 -12.19 2.59 1.28
C ILE A 49 -12.75 3.85 1.96
N ALA A 50 -11.89 4.72 2.47
CA ALA A 50 -12.31 5.94 3.18
C ALA A 50 -13.17 6.84 2.28
N ASN A 51 -12.77 7.05 1.02
CA ASN A 51 -13.53 7.81 0.05
C ASN A 51 -14.88 7.16 -0.27
N ALA A 52 -14.91 5.85 -0.52
CA ALA A 52 -16.17 5.13 -0.79
C ALA A 52 -17.13 5.15 0.40
N ALA A 53 -16.60 5.02 1.63
CA ALA A 53 -17.39 5.09 2.85
C ALA A 53 -17.95 6.51 3.07
N GLU A 54 -17.14 7.55 2.86
CA GLU A 54 -17.58 8.95 2.96
C GLU A 54 -18.70 9.25 1.96
N GLU A 55 -18.57 8.81 0.71
CA GLU A 55 -19.61 8.95 -0.32
C GLU A 55 -20.90 8.21 0.08
N TYR A 56 -20.78 6.94 0.49
CA TYR A 56 -21.93 6.12 0.88
C TYR A 56 -22.73 6.75 2.03
N ILE A 57 -22.04 7.22 3.07
CA ILE A 57 -22.66 7.84 4.25
C ILE A 57 -23.29 9.19 3.90
N ARG A 58 -22.63 10.01 3.06
CA ARG A 58 -23.11 11.36 2.74
C ARG A 58 -24.27 11.39 1.76
N PHE A 59 -24.33 10.47 0.80
CA PHE A 59 -25.27 10.52 -0.31
C PHE A 59 -26.44 9.52 -0.21
N GLY A 60 -26.57 8.82 0.93
CA GLY A 60 -27.84 8.20 1.34
C GLY A 60 -28.03 6.73 0.98
N GLU A 61 -27.07 5.89 1.37
CA GLU A 61 -27.17 4.41 1.28
C GLU A 61 -27.59 3.85 -0.10
N ASP A 62 -27.24 4.57 -1.17
CA ASP A 62 -27.52 4.14 -2.54
C ASP A 62 -26.84 2.80 -2.88
N ALA A 63 -27.53 1.95 -3.64
CA ALA A 63 -27.04 0.61 -3.96
C ALA A 63 -25.75 0.61 -4.79
N GLN A 64 -25.54 1.61 -5.65
CA GLN A 64 -24.31 1.76 -6.42
C GLN A 64 -23.14 2.19 -5.53
N LEU A 65 -23.39 3.10 -4.57
CA LEU A 65 -22.39 3.50 -3.58
C LEU A 65 -22.05 2.36 -2.61
N HIS A 66 -23.04 1.59 -2.18
CA HIS A 66 -22.83 0.37 -1.38
C HIS A 66 -21.93 -0.60 -2.15
N THR A 67 -22.25 -0.88 -3.42
CA THR A 67 -21.44 -1.77 -4.27
C THR A 67 -20.00 -1.27 -4.42
N ARG A 68 -19.80 0.05 -4.51
CA ARG A 68 -18.45 0.65 -4.58
C ARG A 68 -17.67 0.43 -3.29
N LEU A 69 -18.31 0.61 -2.13
CA LEU A 69 -17.69 0.36 -0.84
C LEU A 69 -17.31 -1.13 -0.68
N ILE A 70 -18.22 -2.05 -1.01
CA ILE A 70 -17.94 -3.50 -0.97
C ILE A 70 -16.73 -3.85 -1.84
N LYS A 71 -16.68 -3.35 -3.09
CA LYS A 71 -15.54 -3.60 -3.98
C LYS A 71 -14.21 -3.06 -3.43
N ALA A 72 -14.24 -1.91 -2.78
CA ALA A 72 -13.02 -1.34 -2.16
C ALA A 72 -12.54 -2.20 -0.98
N LEU A 73 -13.47 -2.73 -0.17
CA LEU A 73 -13.16 -3.65 0.92
C LEU A 73 -12.60 -4.98 0.40
N GLU A 74 -13.26 -5.59 -0.58
CA GLU A 74 -12.81 -6.85 -1.21
C GLU A 74 -11.41 -6.70 -1.82
N ALA A 75 -11.12 -5.57 -2.48
CA ALA A 75 -9.81 -5.30 -3.05
C ALA A 75 -8.72 -5.19 -1.97
N TYR A 76 -9.01 -4.53 -0.85
CA TYR A 76 -8.09 -4.43 0.28
C TYR A 76 -7.86 -5.78 0.96
N GLU A 77 -8.93 -6.57 1.18
CA GLU A 77 -8.82 -7.92 1.77
C GLU A 77 -7.99 -8.86 0.88
N THR A 78 -8.21 -8.81 -0.44
CA THR A 78 -7.41 -9.56 -1.41
C THR A 78 -5.95 -9.15 -1.35
N TYR A 79 -5.67 -7.84 -1.32
CA TYR A 79 -4.32 -7.31 -1.22
C TYR A 79 -3.60 -7.75 0.07
N GLU A 80 -4.24 -7.65 1.23
CA GLU A 80 -3.61 -8.05 2.50
C GLU A 80 -3.34 -9.55 2.53
N LEU A 81 -4.27 -10.38 2.00
CA LEU A 81 -4.05 -11.82 1.88
C LEU A 81 -2.85 -12.14 0.98
N GLU A 82 -2.74 -11.48 -0.18
CA GLU A 82 -1.60 -11.63 -1.08
C GLU A 82 -0.30 -11.16 -0.43
N ALA A 83 -0.33 -10.05 0.32
CA ALA A 83 0.84 -9.51 1.01
C ALA A 83 1.32 -10.41 2.17
N GLU A 84 0.41 -11.08 2.89
CA GLU A 84 0.76 -12.04 3.95
C GLU A 84 1.27 -13.38 3.40
N THR A 85 0.75 -13.82 2.26
CA THR A 85 1.09 -15.12 1.65
C THR A 85 2.27 -15.05 0.69
N HIS A 86 2.70 -13.84 0.29
CA HIS A 86 3.96 -13.67 -0.44
C HIS A 86 5.13 -13.97 0.50
N GLU A 87 5.56 -15.23 0.52
CA GLU A 87 6.90 -15.56 0.98
C GLU A 87 7.89 -14.72 0.17
N PRO A 88 8.79 -13.93 0.81
CA PRO A 88 9.89 -13.36 0.07
C PRO A 88 10.64 -14.50 -0.62
N PRO A 89 11.10 -14.35 -1.87
CA PRO A 89 11.89 -15.39 -2.52
C PRO A 89 13.00 -15.82 -1.56
N GLY A 90 12.96 -17.09 -1.15
CA GLY A 90 13.79 -17.60 -0.07
C GLY A 90 15.25 -17.27 -0.33
N PHE A 91 15.80 -16.33 0.46
CA PHE A 91 17.24 -16.12 0.50
C PHE A 91 17.85 -17.17 1.43
N GLY A 92 18.42 -18.21 0.82
CA GLY A 92 19.20 -19.28 1.46
C GLY A 92 18.66 -20.65 1.07
N LEU A 93 19.44 -21.61 0.58
CA LEU A 93 20.86 -21.86 0.77
C LEU A 93 21.38 -22.64 -0.45
N ASP A 94 22.46 -22.17 -1.07
CA ASP A 94 23.41 -23.10 -1.67
C ASP A 94 24.80 -22.72 -1.14
N GLN A 95 25.21 -23.49 -0.13
CA GLN A 95 26.59 -23.53 0.31
C GLN A 95 27.34 -24.48 -0.64
N GLY A 96 28.40 -23.98 -1.25
CA GLY A 96 29.40 -24.77 -1.98
C GLY A 96 30.72 -24.03 -2.03
#